data_AF-A0A1I8H7Q3-F1
#
_entry.id   AF-A0A1I8H7Q3-F1
#
_cell.length_a   1.000
_cell.length_b   1.000
_cell.length_c   1.000
_cell.angle_alpha   90.00
_cell.angle_beta   90.00
_cell.angle_gamma   90.00
#
_symmetry.space_group_name_H-M   'P 1'
#
loop_
_entity.id
_entity.type
_entity.pdbx_description
1 polymer ?
#
loop_
_entity_poly.entity_id
_entity_poly.type
_entity_poly.pdbx_seq_one_letter_code
_entity_poly.pdbx_strand_id
1 'polypeptide(L)'
;MYPIFITITKRNILFFGMGTIYMWGLTIMSILRLAWLDCAALTLESHIIIMIKFLPSIGCMLGLSAIFPYRMVQLILGKNASMRVTRLEYVYQVEYVRDLFINKTDSRDSAQSNSAREKLKQALRAISYQRRIGFRYSPRIICTYTAVGIVIYMVLYGIIKEVSYWIKLLTDILDLLEGIIRAIGIGGESMLQDLNHARIYIRVFT
;
A
#
# COMPACT_ATOMS: atom_id res chain seq x y z
N MET A 1 -16.58 -2.28 -11.66
CA MET A 1 -15.64 -1.20 -12.06
C MET A 1 -16.21 -0.24 -13.10
N TYR A 2 -16.85 -0.72 -14.17
CA TYR A 2 -17.37 0.13 -15.25
C TYR A 2 -18.28 1.31 -14.82
N PRO A 3 -19.20 1.16 -13.84
CA PRO A 3 -20.05 2.27 -13.38
C PRO A 3 -19.26 3.43 -12.77
N ILE A 4 -18.15 3.14 -12.09
CA ILE A 4 -17.30 4.14 -11.41
C ILE A 4 -16.63 5.05 -12.44
N PHE A 5 -16.23 4.52 -13.59
CA PHE A 5 -15.62 5.33 -14.65
C PHE A 5 -16.66 6.20 -15.37
N ILE A 6 -17.88 5.68 -15.57
CA ILE A 6 -18.97 6.43 -16.20
C ILE A 6 -19.31 7.68 -15.38
N THR A 7 -19.37 7.56 -14.05
CA THR A 7 -19.71 8.69 -13.17
C THR A 7 -18.64 9.78 -13.18
N ILE A 8 -17.37 9.40 -13.28
CA ILE A 8 -16.25 10.33 -13.44
C ILE A 8 -16.29 11.03 -14.80
N THR A 9 -16.64 10.32 -15.87
CA THR A 9 -16.66 10.87 -17.25
C THR A 9 -17.81 11.84 -17.49
N LYS A 10 -19.03 11.53 -17.02
CA LYS A 10 -20.22 12.36 -17.27
C LYS A 10 -20.26 13.67 -16.47
N ARG A 11 -19.47 13.78 -15.40
CA ARG A 11 -19.27 14.99 -14.57
C ARG A 11 -20.56 15.74 -14.19
N ASN A 12 -21.63 15.02 -13.89
CA ASN A 12 -22.92 15.58 -13.50
C ASN A 12 -23.27 15.10 -12.07
N ILE A 13 -23.96 15.95 -11.30
CA ILE A 13 -24.30 15.72 -9.88
C ILE A 13 -25.06 14.40 -9.71
N LEU A 14 -26.03 14.11 -10.59
CA LEU A 14 -26.81 12.87 -10.53
C LEU A 14 -25.92 11.63 -10.66
N PHE A 15 -24.94 11.66 -11.57
CA PHE A 15 -24.00 10.56 -11.76
C PHE A 15 -23.03 10.45 -10.58
N PHE A 16 -22.57 11.55 -10.00
CA PHE A 16 -21.76 11.52 -8.78
C PHE A 16 -22.55 11.01 -7.56
N GLY A 17 -23.84 11.33 -7.45
CA GLY A 17 -24.73 10.80 -6.42
C GLY A 17 -24.90 9.28 -6.54
N MET A 18 -25.26 8.77 -7.72
CA MET A 18 -25.34 7.32 -7.98
C MET A 18 -23.99 6.62 -7.73
N GLY A 19 -22.89 7.24 -8.15
CA GLY A 19 -21.53 6.72 -7.92
C GLY A 19 -21.18 6.65 -6.43
N THR A 20 -21.60 7.64 -5.64
CA THR A 20 -21.39 7.68 -4.18
C THR A 20 -22.16 6.55 -3.50
N ILE A 21 -23.45 6.39 -3.81
CA ILE A 21 -24.29 5.31 -3.27
C ILE A 21 -23.68 3.94 -3.64
N TYR A 22 -23.26 3.77 -4.89
CA TYR A 22 -22.62 2.55 -5.36
C TYR A 22 -21.31 2.25 -4.61
N MET A 23 -20.45 3.25 -4.42
CA MET A 23 -19.20 3.10 -3.68
C MET A 23 -19.44 2.79 -2.19
N TRP A 24 -20.43 3.44 -1.59
CA TRP A 24 -20.81 3.18 -0.19
C TRP A 24 -21.33 1.75 -0.02
N GLY A 25 -22.20 1.29 -0.93
CA GLY A 25 -22.65 -0.11 -0.94
C GLY A 25 -21.49 -1.09 -1.05
N LEU A 26 -20.54 -0.84 -1.94
CA LEU A 26 -19.34 -1.69 -2.07
C LEU A 26 -18.45 -1.66 -0.82
N THR A 27 -18.25 -0.49 -0.19
CA THR A 27 -17.49 -0.41 1.06
C THR A 27 -18.19 -1.13 2.20
N ILE A 28 -19.51 -0.97 2.34
CA ILE A 28 -20.29 -1.63 3.39
C ILE A 28 -20.23 -3.14 3.19
N MET A 29 -20.44 -3.64 1.97
CA MET A 29 -20.33 -5.07 1.67
C MET A 29 -18.92 -5.62 1.95
N SER A 30 -17.89 -4.83 1.67
CA SER A 30 -16.51 -5.23 1.95
C SER A 30 -16.23 -5.29 3.45
N ILE A 31 -16.70 -4.31 4.23
CA ILE A 31 -16.56 -4.29 5.69
C ILE A 31 -17.38 -5.43 6.32
N LEU A 32 -18.63 -5.61 5.90
CA LEU A 32 -19.49 -6.70 6.38
C LEU A 32 -18.88 -8.07 6.06
N ARG A 33 -18.24 -8.23 4.90
CA ARG A 33 -17.53 -9.47 4.58
C ARG A 33 -16.38 -9.74 5.54
N LEU A 34 -15.62 -8.73 5.95
CA LEU A 34 -14.60 -8.90 7.00
C LEU A 34 -15.26 -9.22 8.34
N ALA A 35 -16.28 -8.47 8.75
CA ALA A 35 -16.97 -8.69 10.02
C ALA A 35 -17.69 -10.04 10.12
N TRP A 36 -18.21 -10.59 9.01
CA TRP A 36 -18.80 -11.92 8.97
C TRP A 36 -17.75 -13.03 9.02
N LEU A 37 -16.57 -12.80 8.44
CA LEU A 37 -15.42 -13.68 8.63
C LEU A 37 -14.99 -13.69 10.10
N ASP A 38 -15.17 -12.59 10.83
CA ASP A 38 -14.88 -12.53 12.26
C ASP A 38 -15.84 -13.36 13.12
N CYS A 39 -17.04 -13.67 12.60
CA CYS A 39 -18.06 -14.44 13.31
C CYS A 39 -17.90 -15.97 13.14
N ALA A 40 -17.12 -16.41 12.16
CA ALA A 40 -16.73 -17.81 12.04
C ALA A 40 -15.52 -18.02 12.95
N ALA A 41 -15.58 -18.98 13.89
CA ALA A 41 -14.59 -19.28 14.93
C ALA A 41 -13.13 -19.42 14.43
N LEU A 42 -12.51 -18.30 14.08
CA LEU A 42 -11.17 -18.15 13.56
C LEU A 42 -10.31 -17.53 14.67
N THR A 43 -9.07 -17.97 14.83
CA THR A 43 -8.17 -17.42 15.84
C THR A 43 -7.85 -15.95 15.56
N LEU A 44 -7.56 -15.16 16.59
CA LEU A 44 -7.26 -13.72 16.47
C LEU A 44 -6.08 -13.46 15.50
N GLU A 45 -5.12 -14.37 15.43
CA GLU A 45 -4.02 -14.33 14.44
C GLU A 45 -4.53 -14.38 12.99
N SER A 46 -5.47 -15.27 12.70
CA SER A 46 -6.03 -15.41 11.35
C SER A 46 -6.82 -14.18 10.91
N HIS A 47 -7.44 -13.47 11.85
CA HIS A 47 -8.13 -12.20 11.57
C HIS A 47 -7.17 -11.11 11.12
N ILE A 48 -6.06 -10.95 11.84
CA ILE A 48 -5.03 -9.94 11.51
C ILE A 48 -4.43 -10.24 10.13
N ILE A 49 -4.14 -11.51 9.83
CA ILE A 49 -3.62 -11.97 8.54
C ILE A 49 -4.59 -11.60 7.41
N ILE A 50 -5.89 -11.82 7.60
CA ILE A 50 -6.94 -11.51 6.62
C ILE A 50 -7.08 -10.00 6.43
N MET A 51 -7.09 -9.22 7.52
CA MET A 51 -7.12 -7.75 7.49
C MET A 51 -5.95 -7.18 6.70
N ILE A 52 -4.72 -7.64 6.97
CA ILE A 52 -3.50 -7.21 6.27
C ILE A 52 -3.60 -7.54 4.77
N LYS A 53 -4.04 -8.75 4.43
CA LYS A 53 -4.21 -9.16 3.02
C LYS A 53 -5.16 -8.24 2.24
N PHE A 54 -6.27 -7.82 2.85
CA PHE A 54 -7.27 -7.00 2.17
C PHE A 54 -7.02 -5.48 2.29
N LEU A 55 -6.00 -5.06 3.04
CA LEU A 55 -5.68 -3.67 3.31
C LEU A 55 -5.59 -2.78 2.04
N PRO A 56 -4.90 -3.19 0.95
CA PRO A 56 -4.81 -2.34 -0.25
C PRO A 56 -6.17 -2.14 -0.93
N SER A 57 -7.01 -3.16 -0.95
CA SER A 57 -8.34 -3.12 -1.57
C SER A 57 -9.29 -2.25 -0.76
N ILE A 58 -9.34 -2.45 0.56
CA ILE A 58 -10.18 -1.67 1.47
C ILE A 58 -9.74 -0.20 1.45
N GLY A 59 -8.43 0.05 1.51
CA GLY A 59 -7.86 1.40 1.43
C GLY A 59 -8.26 2.13 0.15
N CYS A 60 -8.20 1.46 -1.00
CA CYS A 60 -8.65 2.03 -2.27
C CYS A 60 -10.17 2.34 -2.25
N MET A 61 -10.99 1.43 -1.72
CA MET A 61 -12.44 1.63 -1.64
C MET A 61 -12.82 2.77 -0.68
N LEU A 62 -12.18 2.87 0.48
CA LEU A 62 -12.38 3.96 1.45
C LEU A 62 -11.96 5.31 0.84
N GLY A 63 -10.80 5.34 0.17
CA GLY A 63 -10.34 6.54 -0.53
C GLY A 63 -11.35 7.02 -1.57
N LEU A 64 -11.86 6.11 -2.41
CA LEU A 64 -12.91 6.43 -3.37
C LEU A 64 -14.22 6.85 -2.69
N SER A 65 -14.62 6.15 -1.62
CA SER A 65 -15.82 6.45 -0.83
C SER A 65 -15.80 7.87 -0.25
N ALA A 66 -14.62 8.42 0.06
CA ALA A 66 -14.47 9.82 0.47
C ALA A 66 -14.39 10.81 -0.72
N ILE A 67 -13.73 10.42 -1.82
CA ILE A 67 -13.50 11.30 -2.98
C ILE A 67 -14.80 11.60 -3.74
N PHE A 68 -15.66 10.61 -3.94
CA PHE A 68 -16.92 10.76 -4.66
C PHE A 68 -17.88 11.80 -4.04
N PRO A 69 -18.24 11.70 -2.74
CA PRO A 69 -19.10 12.69 -2.09
C PRO A 69 -18.42 14.06 -2.02
N TYR A 70 -17.10 14.10 -1.80
CA TYR A 70 -16.36 15.36 -1.84
C TYR A 70 -16.50 16.08 -3.19
N ARG A 71 -16.39 15.37 -4.31
CA ARG A 71 -16.59 15.95 -5.65
C ARG A 71 -18.04 16.35 -5.90
N MET A 72 -19.00 15.59 -5.37
CA MET A 72 -20.42 15.94 -5.44
C MET A 72 -20.69 17.28 -4.72
N VAL A 73 -20.16 17.45 -3.51
CA VAL A 73 -20.27 18.70 -2.73
C VAL A 73 -19.60 19.87 -3.46
N GLN A 74 -18.44 19.65 -4.09
CA GLN A 74 -17.80 20.70 -4.89
C GLN A 74 -18.65 21.17 -6.07
N LEU A 75 -19.37 20.24 -6.73
CA LEU A 75 -20.29 20.58 -7.83
C LEU A 75 -21.52 21.35 -7.33
N ILE A 76 -22.08 20.96 -6.18
CA ILE A 76 -23.24 21.63 -5.57
C ILE A 76 -22.89 23.06 -5.13
N LEU A 77 -21.71 23.25 -4.53
CA LEU A 77 -21.22 24.56 -4.07
C LEU A 77 -20.79 25.49 -5.22
N GLY A 78 -21.15 25.19 -6.46
CA GLY A 78 -20.87 26.05 -7.63
C GLY A 78 -19.37 26.22 -7.93
N LYS A 79 -18.49 25.46 -7.27
CA LYS A 79 -17.07 25.39 -7.64
C LYS A 79 -16.98 24.54 -8.89
N ASN A 80 -17.31 25.11 -10.05
CA ASN A 80 -17.34 24.49 -11.38
C ASN A 80 -16.17 23.52 -11.59
N ALA A 81 -16.33 22.26 -11.18
CA ALA A 81 -15.25 21.28 -11.22
C ALA A 81 -14.89 20.94 -12.68
N SER A 82 -15.86 21.08 -13.59
CA SER A 82 -15.67 20.94 -15.02
C SER A 82 -14.77 22.04 -15.60
N MET A 83 -15.11 23.33 -15.41
CA MET A 83 -14.26 24.46 -15.83
C MET A 83 -12.92 24.48 -15.09
N ARG A 84 -12.89 24.07 -13.82
CA ARG A 84 -11.66 24.07 -13.02
C ARG A 84 -10.65 23.07 -13.55
N VAL A 85 -11.06 21.91 -14.06
CA VAL A 85 -10.12 20.92 -14.63
C VAL A 85 -9.56 21.38 -15.96
N THR A 86 -10.39 21.89 -16.88
CA THR A 86 -9.92 22.44 -18.16
C THR A 86 -9.09 23.70 -17.97
N ARG A 87 -9.47 24.58 -17.04
CA ARG A 87 -8.67 25.76 -16.67
C ARG A 87 -7.37 25.37 -15.99
N LEU A 88 -7.35 24.37 -15.11
CA LEU A 88 -6.10 23.86 -14.53
C LEU A 88 -5.19 23.33 -15.63
N GLU A 89 -5.72 22.52 -16.55
CA GLU A 89 -4.93 21.92 -17.64
C GLU A 89 -4.34 23.00 -18.56
N TYR A 90 -5.12 24.02 -18.90
CA TYR A 90 -4.64 25.18 -19.63
C TYR A 90 -3.55 25.96 -18.87
N VAL A 91 -3.77 26.23 -17.57
CA VAL A 91 -2.77 26.90 -16.72
C VAL A 91 -1.49 26.09 -16.63
N TYR A 92 -1.57 24.75 -16.50
CA TYR A 92 -0.40 23.88 -16.50
C TYR A 92 0.36 23.91 -17.81
N GLN A 93 -0.34 23.87 -18.96
CA GLN A 93 0.29 23.95 -20.27
C GLN A 93 0.99 25.29 -20.48
N VAL A 94 0.34 26.40 -20.11
CA VAL A 94 0.91 27.74 -20.20
C VAL A 94 2.13 27.88 -19.27
N GLU A 95 2.06 27.36 -18.06
CA GLU A 95 3.15 27.43 -17.09
C GLU A 95 4.33 26.54 -17.51
N TYR A 96 4.07 25.36 -18.08
CA TYR A 96 5.08 24.49 -18.66
C TYR A 96 5.82 25.16 -19.82
N VAL A 97 5.09 25.78 -20.75
CA VAL A 97 5.68 26.50 -21.88
C VAL A 97 6.46 27.72 -21.39
N ARG A 98 5.94 28.46 -20.41
CA ARG A 98 6.64 29.59 -19.78
C ARG A 98 7.96 29.15 -19.16
N ASP A 99 7.98 28.02 -18.45
CA ASP A 99 9.20 27.46 -17.84
C ASP A 99 10.22 26.98 -18.89
N LEU A 100 9.78 26.68 -20.12
CA LEU A 100 10.63 26.31 -21.25
C LEU A 100 11.35 27.52 -21.87
N PHE A 101 10.68 28.68 -21.91
CA PHE A 101 11.21 29.92 -22.49
C PHE A 101 11.99 30.78 -21.49
N ILE A 102 11.76 30.60 -20.19
CA ILE A 102 12.65 31.14 -19.17
C ILE A 102 13.93 30.29 -19.24
N ASN A 103 14.94 30.79 -19.97
CA ASN A 103 16.29 30.25 -19.91
C ASN A 103 16.69 30.14 -18.43
N LYS A 104 16.64 28.93 -17.88
CA LYS A 104 17.29 28.63 -16.61
C LYS A 104 18.77 28.79 -16.90
N THR A 105 19.31 29.95 -16.53
CA THR A 105 20.73 30.08 -16.25
C THR A 105 21.03 28.95 -15.28
N ASP A 106 21.65 27.89 -15.79
CA ASP A 106 22.08 26.76 -14.99
C ASP A 106 22.98 27.32 -13.89
N SER A 107 22.44 27.49 -12.68
CA SER A 107 23.23 27.67 -11.49
C SER A 107 23.87 26.33 -11.15
N ARG A 108 24.83 25.95 -11.99
CA ARG A 108 25.82 24.91 -11.75
C ARG A 108 26.82 25.42 -10.71
N ASP A 109 26.34 25.62 -9.49
CA ASP A 109 27.20 25.74 -8.32
C ASP A 109 26.84 24.62 -7.35
N SER A 110 27.05 23.37 -7.78
CA SER A 110 27.27 22.29 -6.82
C SER A 110 28.73 22.36 -6.40
N ALA A 111 29.01 23.20 -5.41
CA ALA A 111 30.26 23.14 -4.66
C ALA A 111 30.50 21.69 -4.24
N GLN A 112 31.57 21.09 -4.76
CA GLN A 112 31.90 19.69 -4.58
C GLN A 112 32.42 19.50 -3.14
N SER A 113 31.49 19.37 -2.19
CA SER A 113 31.83 19.14 -0.78
C SER A 113 32.18 17.67 -0.56
N ASN A 114 33.41 17.40 -0.11
CA ASN A 114 33.97 16.05 0.08
C ASN A 114 33.39 15.27 1.28
N SER A 115 32.31 15.73 1.92
CA SER A 115 31.74 15.07 3.09
C SER A 115 30.84 13.89 2.73
N ALA A 116 31.03 12.73 3.37
CA ALA A 116 30.18 11.55 3.21
C ALA A 116 28.68 11.84 3.53
N ARG A 117 28.43 12.80 4.43
CA ARG A 117 27.09 13.26 4.78
C ARG A 117 26.42 14.04 3.64
N GLU A 118 27.21 14.80 2.87
CA GLU A 118 26.74 15.52 1.68
C GLU A 118 26.42 14.54 0.55
N LYS A 119 27.25 13.52 0.34
CA LYS A 119 26.98 12.43 -0.62
C LYS A 119 25.69 11.66 -0.27
N LEU A 120 25.49 11.32 1.00
CA LEU A 120 24.28 10.63 1.45
C LEU A 120 23.03 11.52 1.29
N LYS A 121 23.16 12.81 1.61
CA LYS A 121 22.10 13.80 1.39
C LYS A 121 21.80 14.01 -0.09
N GLN A 122 22.80 13.96 -0.97
CA GLN A 122 22.63 13.99 -2.42
C GLN A 122 21.95 12.73 -2.95
N ALA A 123 22.35 11.55 -2.48
CA ALA A 123 21.71 10.29 -2.85
C ALA A 123 20.24 10.26 -2.40
N LEU A 124 19.95 10.71 -1.18
CA LEU A 124 18.58 10.84 -0.69
C LEU A 124 17.78 11.87 -1.49
N ARG A 125 18.37 13.00 -1.90
CA ARG A 125 17.72 13.96 -2.80
C ARG A 125 17.47 13.39 -4.19
N ALA A 126 18.37 12.56 -4.71
CA ALA A 126 18.22 11.90 -6.01
C ALA A 126 17.12 10.82 -5.99
N ILE A 127 16.93 10.14 -4.86
CA ILE A 127 15.88 9.13 -4.67
C ILE A 127 14.55 9.80 -4.29
N SER A 128 14.56 10.90 -3.55
CA SER A 128 13.34 11.60 -3.15
C SER A 128 12.68 12.24 -4.38
N TYR A 129 11.41 11.93 -4.59
CA TYR A 129 10.63 12.60 -5.62
C TYR A 129 10.50 14.09 -5.30
N GLN A 130 11.14 14.94 -6.10
CA GLN A 130 10.95 16.38 -6.03
C GLN A 130 9.80 16.78 -6.94
N ARG A 131 8.71 17.26 -6.33
CA ARG A 131 7.58 17.82 -7.05
C ARG A 131 8.04 19.05 -7.85
N ARG A 132 8.08 18.95 -9.18
CA ARG A 132 8.24 20.13 -10.05
C ARG A 132 6.89 20.80 -10.28
N ILE A 133 6.84 22.11 -10.05
CA ILE A 133 5.70 22.97 -10.39
C ILE A 133 5.58 22.95 -11.92
N GLY A 134 4.35 22.84 -12.46
CA GLY A 134 4.11 22.76 -13.91
C GLY A 134 4.20 21.37 -14.55
N PHE A 135 4.82 20.37 -13.91
CA PHE A 135 4.93 19.01 -14.47
C PHE A 135 3.92 18.05 -13.83
N ARG A 136 3.10 17.39 -14.66
CA ARG A 136 2.09 16.41 -14.22
C ARG A 136 2.25 15.10 -14.98
N TYR A 137 2.42 14.01 -14.24
CA TYR A 137 2.46 12.68 -14.85
C TYR A 137 1.12 12.31 -15.46
N SER A 138 1.17 11.57 -16.57
CA SER A 138 0.00 10.96 -17.17
C SER A 138 -0.71 10.07 -16.14
N PRO A 139 -2.06 10.09 -16.07
CA PRO A 139 -2.82 9.19 -15.20
C PRO A 139 -2.43 7.72 -15.38
N ARG A 140 -2.06 7.30 -16.60
CA ARG A 140 -1.61 5.94 -16.88
C ARG A 140 -0.35 5.57 -16.09
N ILE A 141 0.63 6.47 -16.03
CA ILE A 141 1.90 6.27 -15.31
C ILE A 141 1.63 6.16 -13.80
N ILE A 142 0.78 7.03 -13.26
CA ILE A 142 0.41 6.99 -11.85
C ILE A 142 -0.28 5.66 -11.52
N CYS A 143 -1.25 5.24 -12.35
CA CYS A 143 -1.94 3.97 -12.19
C CYS A 143 -0.97 2.78 -12.23
N THR A 144 0.00 2.76 -13.16
CA THR A 144 0.99 1.67 -13.23
C THR A 144 1.86 1.61 -11.98
N TYR A 145 2.36 2.74 -11.48
CA TYR A 145 3.17 2.74 -10.25
C TYR A 145 2.36 2.28 -9.02
N THR A 146 1.11 2.72 -8.90
CA THR A 146 0.23 2.24 -7.81
C THR A 146 -0.04 0.75 -7.91
N ALA A 147 -0.30 0.23 -9.11
CA ALA A 147 -0.53 -1.20 -9.32
C ALA A 147 0.72 -2.03 -8.99
N VAL A 148 1.89 -1.59 -9.43
CA VAL A 148 3.17 -2.23 -9.10
C VAL A 148 3.41 -2.23 -7.59
N GLY A 149 3.15 -1.11 -6.90
CA GLY A 149 3.24 -1.04 -5.44
C GLY A 149 2.32 -2.04 -4.73
N ILE A 150 1.08 -2.20 -5.20
CA ILE A 150 0.15 -3.20 -4.67
C ILE A 150 0.65 -4.63 -4.94
N VAL A 151 1.20 -4.91 -6.12
CA VAL A 151 1.78 -6.22 -6.45
C VAL A 151 2.97 -6.55 -5.55
N ILE A 152 3.90 -5.61 -5.38
CA ILE A 152 5.06 -5.77 -4.48
C ILE A 152 4.57 -6.06 -3.06
N TYR A 153 3.57 -5.34 -2.58
CA TYR A 153 2.96 -5.58 -1.27
C TYR A 153 2.40 -7.02 -1.16
N MET A 154 1.65 -7.48 -2.16
CA MET A 154 1.07 -8.82 -2.17
C MET A 154 2.14 -9.92 -2.20
N VAL A 155 3.23 -9.71 -2.95
CA VAL A 155 4.38 -10.64 -3.01
C VAL A 155 5.10 -10.69 -1.67
N LEU A 156 5.43 -9.54 -1.07
CA LEU A 156 6.08 -9.47 0.24
C LEU A 156 5.22 -10.12 1.32
N TYR A 157 3.92 -9.85 1.32
CA TYR A 157 2.98 -10.50 2.22
C TYR A 157 2.97 -12.03 2.04
N GLY A 158 3.01 -12.51 0.79
CA GLY A 158 3.13 -13.93 0.49
C GLY A 158 4.40 -14.56 1.06
N ILE A 159 5.54 -13.89 0.88
CA ILE A 159 6.84 -14.35 1.42
C ILE A 159 6.80 -14.42 2.95
N ILE A 160 6.31 -13.37 3.62
CA ILE A 160 6.22 -13.34 5.08
C ILE A 160 5.32 -14.47 5.60
N LYS A 161 4.19 -14.71 4.93
CA LYS A 161 3.28 -15.79 5.28
C LYS A 161 3.92 -17.17 5.13
N GLU A 162 4.63 -17.40 4.02
CA GLU A 162 5.36 -18.66 3.80
C GLU A 162 6.45 -18.87 4.85
N VAL A 163 7.27 -17.85 5.13
CA VAL A 163 8.29 -17.92 6.18
C VAL A 163 7.68 -18.25 7.54
N SER A 164 6.58 -17.58 7.90
CA SER A 164 5.86 -17.86 9.16
C SER A 164 5.32 -19.29 9.21
N TYR A 165 4.81 -19.82 8.10
CA TYR A 165 4.35 -21.21 8.01
C TYR A 165 5.49 -22.21 8.21
N TRP A 166 6.63 -22.02 7.54
CA TRP A 166 7.80 -22.88 7.70
C TRP A 166 8.36 -22.85 9.12
N ILE A 167 8.36 -21.70 9.79
CA ILE A 167 8.78 -21.58 11.18
C ILE A 167 7.84 -22.37 12.11
N LYS A 168 6.51 -22.21 11.94
CA LYS A 168 5.51 -22.96 12.73
C LYS A 168 5.64 -24.47 12.53
N LEU A 169 5.82 -24.91 11.29
CA LEU A 169 6.04 -26.32 10.98
C LEU A 169 7.31 -26.87 11.65
N LEU A 170 8.40 -26.10 11.62
CA LEU A 170 9.66 -26.49 12.25
C LEU A 170 9.52 -26.62 13.78
N THR A 171 8.81 -25.68 14.42
CA THR A 171 8.53 -25.75 15.87
C THR A 171 7.65 -26.94 16.24
N ASP A 172 6.63 -27.26 15.43
CA ASP A 172 5.75 -28.40 15.69
C ASP A 172 6.51 -29.73 15.56
N ILE A 173 7.43 -29.84 14.60
CA ILE A 173 8.31 -31.02 14.43
C ILE A 173 9.24 -31.16 15.64
N LEU A 174 9.83 -30.06 16.11
CA LEU A 174 10.70 -30.05 17.30
C LEU A 174 9.94 -30.50 18.55
N ASP A 175 8.71 -30.02 18.75
CA ASP A 175 7.87 -30.38 19.89
C ASP A 175 7.49 -31.87 19.87
N LEU A 176 7.20 -32.41 18.68
CA LEU A 176 6.91 -33.84 18.50
C LEU A 176 8.15 -34.69 18.82
N LEU A 177 9.33 -34.27 18.35
CA LEU A 177 10.59 -34.96 18.61
C LEU A 177 10.95 -34.96 20.10
N GLU A 178 10.71 -33.83 20.79
CA GLU A 178 10.85 -33.72 22.25
C GLU A 178 9.92 -34.70 22.98
N GLY A 179 8.67 -34.82 22.54
CA GLY A 179 7.71 -35.79 23.08
C GLY A 179 8.17 -37.23 22.93
N ILE A 180 8.74 -37.60 21.79
CA ILE A 180 9.29 -38.94 21.54
C ILE A 180 10.52 -39.20 22.44
N ILE A 181 11.46 -38.25 22.53
CA ILE A 181 12.67 -38.41 23.36
C ILE A 181 12.30 -38.59 24.84
N ARG A 182 11.35 -37.80 25.34
CA ARG A 182 10.86 -37.92 26.73
C ARG A 182 10.17 -39.26 26.98
N ALA A 183 9.49 -39.83 25.99
CA ALA A 183 8.84 -41.13 26.09
C ALA A 183 9.85 -42.32 26.09
N ILE A 184 11.01 -42.16 25.46
CA ILE A 184 12.06 -43.20 25.39
C ILE A 184 12.90 -43.27 26.68
N GLY A 185 12.97 -42.18 27.46
CA GLY A 185 13.36 -42.20 28.88
C GLY A 185 14.82 -42.57 29.23
N ILE A 186 15.64 -43.03 28.28
CA ILE A 186 17.03 -43.48 28.54
C ILE A 186 17.98 -42.80 27.53
N GLY A 187 18.85 -41.92 28.03
CA GLY A 187 19.92 -41.27 27.23
C GLY A 187 19.54 -39.97 26.51
N GLY A 188 18.33 -39.45 26.70
CA GLY A 188 17.79 -38.30 25.96
C GLY A 188 18.26 -36.92 26.41
N GLU A 189 18.96 -36.78 27.54
CA GLU A 189 19.27 -35.45 28.11
C GLU A 189 20.20 -34.59 27.24
N SER A 190 21.20 -35.21 26.58
CA SER A 190 22.08 -34.51 25.64
C SER A 190 21.35 -34.07 24.38
N MET A 191 20.49 -34.94 23.82
CA MET A 191 19.64 -34.59 22.67
C MET A 191 18.60 -33.51 23.01
N LEU A 192 18.08 -33.49 24.24
CA LEU A 192 17.16 -32.45 24.70
C LEU A 192 17.85 -31.08 24.79
N GLN A 193 19.14 -31.08 25.15
CA GLN A 193 19.95 -29.87 25.24
C GLN A 193 20.25 -29.29 23.85
N ASP A 194 20.54 -30.14 22.86
CA ASP A 194 20.71 -29.75 21.46
C ASP A 194 19.40 -29.22 20.85
N LEU A 195 18.25 -29.84 21.18
CA LEU A 195 16.92 -29.36 20.75
C LEU A 195 16.58 -27.97 21.32
N ASN A 196 16.87 -27.76 22.60
CA ASN A 196 16.68 -26.46 23.24
C ASN A 196 17.58 -25.39 22.62
N HIS A 197 18.80 -25.75 22.21
CA HIS A 197 19.68 -24.83 21.50
C HIS A 197 19.14 -24.45 20.12
N ALA A 198 18.64 -25.43 19.35
CA ALA A 198 17.96 -25.18 18.08
C ALA A 198 16.73 -24.27 18.23
N ARG A 199 15.93 -24.45 19.29
CA ARG A 199 14.77 -23.59 19.60
C ARG A 199 15.17 -22.15 19.90
N ILE A 200 16.30 -21.92 20.59
CA ILE A 200 16.83 -20.56 20.83
C ILE A 200 17.21 -19.90 19.50
N TYR A 201 17.88 -20.62 18.59
CA TYR A 201 18.23 -20.09 17.27
C TYR A 201 17.00 -19.73 16.42
N ILE A 202 15.95 -20.54 16.50
CA ILE A 202 14.69 -20.27 15.78
C ILE A 202 13.98 -19.03 16.37
N ARG A 203 13.95 -18.89 17.71
CA ARG A 203 13.36 -17.73 18.39
C ARG A 203 14.09 -16.41 18.13
N VAL A 204 15.41 -16.45 17.90
CA VAL A 204 16.21 -15.25 17.58
C VAL A 204 15.94 -14.76 16.14
N PHE A 205 15.43 -15.62 15.26
CA PHE A 205 15.13 -15.30 13.86
C PHE A 205 13.69 -14.80 13.62
N THR A 206 12.77 -15.00 14.57
CA THR A 206 11.41 -14.42 14.61
C THR A 206 11.37 -13.07 15.31
#